data_AF-A0A7X8CRG9-F1
#
_entry.id   AF-A0A7X8CRG9-F1
#
_cell.length_a   1.000
_cell.length_b   1.000
_cell.length_c   1.000
_cell.angle_alpha   90.00
_cell.angle_beta   90.00
_cell.angle_gamma   90.00
#
_symmetry.space_group_name_H-M   'P 1'
#
loop_
_entity.id
_entity.type
_entity.pdbx_description
1 polymer ?
#
loop_
_entity_poly.entity_id
_entity_poly.type
_entity_poly.pdbx_seq_one_letter_code
_entity_poly.pdbx_strand_id
1 'polypeptide(L)'
;INKQVKLAIDEADLIIFMVDVTTGVHDLDTAVADLLRRTGKKTILAVNKVDNNERLHDAAEFYSLGLGDYFPLSSANGSGTGDLLDFVVKNLPPQPGEQLPDLPRIAIVGRPNVGKSSLVNSLLGEERNIVTPVAGTTRDSIYTRYNKFSHDFMLVDTAGLRRKAKVSEDIEFYSVMRAIRTIENSDICLLLIDATRGMESQDLNILSLILKNNKGLIILVNKWDLVEKETNTAKLIEKDIRSKTAPFTDYPILFISATNKQRIHKILETIDRVNENRQRKISTSELNETLLTLVRDNPPPSTKGKYVKIKYVTQLPVYTPSFAFFCNLPQYVKDPYKRYIENRLREKYDFSGVPVRIFFRKK
;
A
#
# COMPACT_ATOMS: atom_id res chain seq x y z
N ILE A 1 16.86 21.76 -0.43
CA ILE A 1 15.62 21.87 -1.24
C ILE A 1 15.79 21.26 -2.64
N ASN A 2 16.89 21.50 -3.36
CA ASN A 2 17.00 21.17 -4.79
C ASN A 2 17.01 19.69 -5.23
N LYS A 3 17.47 18.72 -4.45
CA LYS A 3 17.46 17.31 -4.90
C LYS A 3 16.04 16.75 -4.87
N GLN A 4 15.42 16.65 -3.68
CA GLN A 4 14.08 16.07 -3.47
C GLN A 4 13.00 16.63 -4.42
N VAL A 5 12.97 17.95 -4.63
CA VAL A 5 12.00 18.60 -5.54
C VAL A 5 12.22 18.15 -6.98
N LYS A 6 13.47 18.11 -7.47
CA LYS A 6 13.78 17.62 -8.83
C LYS A 6 13.35 16.16 -9.03
N LEU A 7 13.56 15.31 -8.03
CA LEU A 7 13.17 13.89 -8.11
C LEU A 7 11.65 13.71 -8.20
N ALA A 8 10.90 14.45 -7.38
CA ALA A 8 9.44 14.44 -7.42
C ALA A 8 8.92 14.94 -8.76
N ILE A 9 9.56 15.98 -9.32
CA ILE A 9 9.27 16.49 -10.65
C ILE A 9 9.54 15.42 -11.70
N ASP A 10 10.70 14.75 -11.69
CA ASP A 10 11.08 13.71 -12.66
C ASP A 10 10.16 12.49 -12.64
N GLU A 11 9.55 12.17 -11.51
CA GLU A 11 8.66 11.00 -11.36
C GLU A 11 7.17 11.31 -11.60
N ALA A 12 6.78 12.59 -11.57
CA ALA A 12 5.40 13.01 -11.74
C ALA A 12 4.96 12.96 -13.20
N ASP A 13 3.75 12.44 -13.46
CA ASP A 13 3.08 12.58 -14.76
C ASP A 13 2.51 13.99 -14.97
N LEU A 14 2.12 14.63 -13.87
CA LEU A 14 1.51 15.95 -13.80
C LEU A 14 1.90 16.60 -12.46
N ILE A 15 2.20 17.90 -12.48
CA ILE A 15 2.67 18.61 -11.28
C ILE A 15 1.61 19.63 -10.86
N ILE A 16 1.24 19.64 -9.58
CA ILE A 16 0.44 20.71 -8.99
C ILE A 16 1.39 21.58 -8.19
N PHE A 17 1.65 22.80 -8.68
CA PHE A 17 2.40 23.80 -7.95
C PHE A 17 1.45 24.67 -7.16
N MET A 18 1.48 24.54 -5.84
CA MET A 18 0.55 25.20 -4.94
C MET A 18 1.21 26.40 -4.26
N VAL A 19 0.55 27.55 -4.35
CA VAL A 19 0.97 28.84 -3.77
C VAL A 19 -0.12 29.39 -2.86
N ASP A 20 0.23 30.36 -2.02
CA ASP A 20 -0.66 30.92 -1.01
C ASP A 20 -1.00 32.38 -1.35
N VAL A 21 -2.28 32.66 -1.60
CA VAL A 21 -2.73 34.01 -1.96
C VAL A 21 -2.47 35.03 -0.85
N THR A 22 -2.44 34.58 0.42
CA THR A 22 -2.31 35.49 1.56
C THR A 22 -0.90 36.07 1.73
N THR A 23 0.10 35.44 1.13
CA THR A 23 1.49 35.90 1.17
C THR A 23 1.92 36.59 -0.11
N GLY A 24 1.09 36.54 -1.15
CA GLY A 24 1.42 36.94 -2.50
C GLY A 24 2.57 36.15 -3.13
N VAL A 25 3.05 36.60 -4.30
CA VAL A 25 4.18 35.97 -5.02
C VAL A 25 5.51 36.25 -4.32
N HIS A 26 6.23 35.19 -3.93
CA HIS A 26 7.56 35.29 -3.34
C HIS A 26 8.70 34.92 -4.32
N ASP A 27 9.93 35.31 -3.99
CA ASP A 27 11.13 34.98 -4.78
C ASP A 27 11.34 33.46 -4.91
N LEU A 28 11.00 32.72 -3.85
CA LEU A 28 11.04 31.26 -3.88
C LEU A 28 10.01 30.67 -4.86
N ASP A 29 8.82 31.26 -4.97
CA ASP A 29 7.81 30.80 -5.92
C ASP A 29 8.26 31.03 -7.35
N THR A 30 8.88 32.18 -7.60
CA THR A 30 9.47 32.51 -8.90
C THR A 30 10.59 31.52 -9.27
N ALA A 31 11.48 31.21 -8.33
CA ALA A 31 12.56 30.26 -8.54
C ALA A 31 12.05 28.82 -8.80
N VAL A 32 10.98 28.40 -8.12
CA VAL A 32 10.34 27.09 -8.36
C VAL A 32 9.60 27.07 -9.68
N ALA A 33 8.88 28.15 -10.04
CA ALA A 33 8.21 28.27 -11.33
C ALA A 33 9.22 28.21 -12.49
N ASP A 34 10.38 28.85 -12.36
CA ASP A 34 11.48 28.76 -13.31
C ASP A 34 12.01 27.33 -13.47
N LEU A 35 12.16 26.62 -12.35
CA LEU A 35 12.56 25.21 -12.38
C LEU A 35 11.53 24.36 -13.11
N LEU A 36 10.24 24.53 -12.81
CA LEU A 36 9.14 23.77 -13.40
C LEU A 36 9.01 24.02 -14.90
N ARG A 37 9.13 25.28 -15.35
CA ARG A 37 9.17 25.64 -16.78
C ARG A 37 10.24 24.87 -17.55
N ARG A 38 11.43 24.72 -16.98
CA ARG A 38 12.56 24.03 -17.62
C ARG A 38 12.35 22.52 -17.78
N THR A 39 11.44 21.93 -17.00
CA THR A 39 11.23 20.47 -17.01
C THR A 39 10.38 20.00 -18.19
N GLY A 40 9.63 20.91 -18.83
CA GLY A 40 8.71 20.59 -19.93
C GLY A 40 7.49 19.75 -19.51
N LYS A 41 7.36 19.41 -18.23
CA LYS A 41 6.23 18.66 -17.70
C LYS A 41 5.03 19.57 -17.49
N LYS A 42 3.84 19.00 -17.73
CA LYS A 42 2.59 19.73 -17.52
C LYS A 42 2.45 20.08 -16.04
N THR A 43 2.39 21.38 -15.76
CA THR A 43 2.30 21.93 -14.42
C THR A 43 0.98 22.70 -14.32
N ILE A 44 0.32 22.59 -13.18
CA ILE A 44 -0.91 23.29 -12.84
C ILE A 44 -0.60 24.21 -11.68
N LEU A 45 -0.91 25.50 -11.83
CA LEU A 45 -0.78 26.47 -10.76
C LEU A 45 -2.07 26.48 -9.92
N ALA A 46 -1.95 26.15 -8.63
CA ALA A 46 -3.06 26.14 -7.69
C ALA A 46 -2.87 27.24 -6.64
N VAL A 47 -3.74 28.23 -6.63
CA VAL A 47 -3.67 29.37 -5.70
C VAL A 47 -4.61 29.09 -4.53
N ASN A 48 -4.05 28.74 -3.37
CA ASN A 48 -4.80 28.31 -2.20
C ASN A 48 -5.22 29.49 -1.32
N LYS A 49 -6.17 29.24 -0.41
CA LYS A 49 -6.79 30.19 0.54
C LYS A 49 -7.64 31.30 -0.10
N VAL A 50 -8.15 31.09 -1.31
CA VAL A 50 -9.13 31.99 -1.94
C VAL A 50 -10.52 31.72 -1.34
N ASP A 51 -10.82 32.34 -0.20
CA ASP A 51 -12.05 32.13 0.57
C ASP A 51 -13.11 33.24 0.39
N ASN A 52 -12.77 34.33 -0.31
CA ASN A 52 -13.66 35.45 -0.60
C ASN A 52 -13.35 36.07 -1.99
N ASN A 53 -14.19 37.01 -2.42
CA ASN A 53 -14.04 37.66 -3.73
C ASN A 53 -12.80 38.58 -3.81
N GLU A 54 -12.38 39.18 -2.70
CA GLU A 54 -11.18 40.03 -2.66
C GLU A 54 -9.93 39.21 -2.99
N ARG A 55 -9.77 38.05 -2.35
CA ARG A 55 -8.67 37.11 -2.65
C ARG A 55 -8.74 36.50 -4.04
N LEU A 56 -9.91 36.48 -4.66
CA LEU A 56 -10.02 36.06 -6.06
C LEU A 56 -9.36 37.09 -6.98
N HIS A 57 -9.45 38.37 -6.65
CA HIS A 57 -8.73 39.43 -7.36
C HIS A 57 -7.22 39.33 -7.10
N ASP A 58 -6.80 39.12 -5.85
CA ASP A 58 -5.38 38.94 -5.50
C ASP A 58 -4.76 37.74 -6.23
N ALA A 59 -5.50 36.66 -6.41
CA ALA A 59 -5.03 35.47 -7.11
C ALA A 59 -4.57 35.73 -8.55
N ALA A 60 -5.04 36.82 -9.19
CA ALA A 60 -4.63 37.19 -10.55
C ALA A 60 -3.13 37.50 -10.67
N GLU A 61 -2.49 37.97 -9.60
CA GLU A 61 -1.06 38.29 -9.63
C GLU A 61 -0.19 37.05 -9.91
N PHE A 62 -0.65 35.87 -9.49
CA PHE A 62 0.07 34.61 -9.65
C PHE A 62 0.15 34.15 -11.11
N TYR A 63 -0.65 34.73 -12.01
CA TYR A 63 -0.49 34.52 -13.46
C TYR A 63 0.92 34.94 -13.94
N SER A 64 1.55 35.91 -13.25
CA SER A 64 2.93 36.35 -13.53
C SER A 64 3.97 35.24 -13.39
N LEU A 65 3.66 34.17 -12.64
CA LEU A 65 4.52 32.99 -12.53
C LEU A 65 4.63 32.21 -13.83
N GLY A 66 3.87 32.51 -14.88
CA GLY A 66 4.10 32.02 -16.25
C GLY A 66 4.06 30.50 -16.38
N LEU A 67 3.14 29.85 -15.65
CA LEU A 67 2.89 28.40 -15.70
C LEU A 67 1.58 28.05 -16.43
N GLY A 68 0.94 29.03 -17.08
CA GLY A 68 -0.36 28.90 -17.73
C GLY A 68 -1.52 29.35 -16.83
N ASP A 69 -2.72 28.83 -17.08
CA ASP A 69 -3.90 29.12 -16.29
C ASP A 69 -3.72 28.67 -14.82
N TYR A 70 -4.31 29.43 -13.89
CA TYR A 70 -4.27 29.15 -12.47
C TYR A 70 -5.66 28.75 -11.95
N PHE A 71 -5.67 27.95 -10.89
CA PHE A 71 -6.86 27.45 -10.24
C PHE A 71 -6.97 28.04 -8.83
N PRO A 72 -7.84 29.05 -8.61
CA PRO A 72 -8.10 29.56 -7.27
C PRO A 72 -8.89 28.52 -6.48
N LEU A 73 -8.45 28.22 -5.26
CA LEU A 73 -9.12 27.25 -4.39
C LEU A 73 -9.01 27.62 -2.91
N SER A 74 -9.91 27.05 -2.10
CA SER A 74 -9.83 27.09 -0.64
C SER A 74 -9.84 25.68 -0.10
N SER A 75 -8.68 25.20 0.35
CA SER A 75 -8.54 23.84 0.93
C SER A 75 -9.34 23.68 2.23
N ALA A 76 -9.62 24.79 2.94
CA ALA A 76 -10.37 24.76 4.20
C ALA A 76 -11.85 24.42 3.99
N ASN A 77 -12.45 24.96 2.92
CA ASN A 77 -13.88 24.82 2.65
C ASN A 77 -14.18 23.98 1.39
N GLY A 78 -13.15 23.55 0.66
CA GLY A 78 -13.24 22.73 -0.55
C GLY A 78 -13.57 23.48 -1.85
N SER A 79 -13.78 24.79 -1.81
CA SER A 79 -14.08 25.61 -3.00
C SER A 79 -12.95 25.51 -4.05
N GLY A 80 -13.31 25.47 -5.34
CA GLY A 80 -12.36 25.40 -6.47
C GLY A 80 -11.61 24.07 -6.64
N THR A 81 -11.71 23.14 -5.68
CA THR A 81 -11.02 21.84 -5.76
C THR A 81 -11.60 20.93 -6.85
N GLY A 82 -12.90 21.03 -7.13
CA GLY A 82 -13.55 20.28 -8.21
C GLY A 82 -12.98 20.62 -9.58
N ASP A 83 -12.90 21.91 -9.91
CA ASP A 83 -12.37 22.39 -11.20
C ASP A 83 -10.90 21.99 -11.39
N LEU A 84 -10.10 22.11 -10.33
CA LEU A 84 -8.72 21.63 -10.33
C LEU A 84 -8.64 20.13 -10.61
N LEU A 85 -9.46 19.32 -9.93
CA LEU A 85 -9.46 17.86 -10.11
C LEU A 85 -9.96 17.44 -11.49
N ASP A 86 -10.97 18.12 -12.04
CA ASP A 86 -11.46 17.89 -13.39
C ASP A 86 -10.37 18.18 -14.43
N PHE A 87 -9.61 19.27 -14.23
CA PHE A 87 -8.46 19.56 -15.08
C PHE A 87 -7.36 18.50 -14.91
N VAL A 88 -7.07 18.06 -13.69
CA VAL A 88 -6.10 16.98 -13.44
C VAL A 88 -6.51 15.72 -14.20
N VAL A 89 -7.75 15.25 -14.06
CA VAL A 89 -8.23 14.01 -14.70
C VAL A 89 -8.14 14.08 -16.23
N LYS A 90 -8.49 15.23 -16.83
CA LYS A 90 -8.40 15.45 -18.28
C LYS A 90 -6.96 15.42 -18.82
N ASN A 91 -5.98 15.73 -17.97
CA ASN A 91 -4.60 15.93 -18.37
C ASN A 91 -3.63 14.86 -17.87
N LEU A 92 -4.12 13.92 -17.06
CA LEU A 92 -3.37 12.70 -16.78
C LEU A 92 -3.22 11.91 -18.08
N PRO A 93 -2.05 11.27 -18.30
CA PRO A 93 -1.88 10.40 -19.46
C PRO A 93 -2.98 9.34 -19.45
N PRO A 94 -3.58 9.02 -20.63
CA PRO A 94 -4.56 7.96 -20.70
C PRO A 94 -3.92 6.70 -20.12
N GLN A 95 -4.53 6.11 -19.09
CA GLN A 95 -4.09 4.79 -18.66
C GLN A 95 -4.47 3.84 -19.79
N PRO A 96 -3.51 3.22 -20.51
CA PRO A 96 -3.88 2.14 -21.39
C PRO A 96 -4.64 1.14 -20.52
N GLY A 97 -5.87 0.81 -20.94
CA GLY A 97 -6.66 -0.25 -20.33
C GLY A 97 -6.00 -1.57 -20.60
N GLU A 98 -4.84 -1.81 -20.00
CA GLU A 98 -4.15 -3.07 -20.06
C GLU A 98 -4.96 -4.04 -19.20
N GLN A 99 -5.63 -4.98 -19.86
CA GLN A 99 -6.04 -6.22 -19.23
C GLN A 99 -4.76 -6.97 -18.85
N LEU A 100 -4.14 -6.55 -17.75
CA LEU A 100 -3.22 -7.42 -17.04
C LEU A 100 -3.99 -8.72 -16.74
N PRO A 101 -3.35 -9.89 -16.91
CA PRO A 101 -3.95 -11.15 -16.50
C PRO A 101 -4.50 -11.04 -15.08
N ASP A 102 -5.64 -11.65 -14.79
CA ASP A 102 -6.20 -11.74 -13.43
C ASP A 102 -5.36 -12.72 -12.59
N LEU A 103 -4.12 -12.33 -12.35
CA LEU A 103 -3.11 -13.06 -11.58
C LEU A 103 -2.76 -12.23 -10.35
N PRO A 104 -2.49 -12.88 -9.21
CA PRO A 104 -2.11 -12.15 -8.00
C PRO A 104 -0.80 -11.38 -8.22
N ARG A 105 -0.78 -10.12 -7.78
CA ARG A 105 0.41 -9.26 -7.88
C ARG A 105 1.20 -9.31 -6.58
N ILE A 106 2.46 -9.70 -6.65
CA ILE A 106 3.32 -9.92 -5.50
C ILE A 106 4.45 -8.89 -5.48
N ALA A 107 4.52 -8.10 -4.41
CA ALA A 107 5.57 -7.12 -4.18
C ALA A 107 6.64 -7.67 -3.23
N ILE A 108 7.92 -7.39 -3.51
CA ILE A 108 9.04 -7.68 -2.60
C ILE A 108 9.53 -6.35 -2.02
N VAL A 109 9.27 -6.13 -0.74
CA VAL A 109 9.54 -4.86 -0.05
C VAL A 109 10.40 -5.08 1.19
N GLY A 110 11.02 -4.01 1.68
CA GLY A 110 11.93 -4.06 2.83
C GLY A 110 13.06 -3.05 2.69
N ARG A 111 13.79 -2.83 3.79
CA ARG A 111 14.89 -1.85 3.85
C ARG A 111 16.01 -2.13 2.84
N PRO A 112 16.84 -1.15 2.51
CA PRO A 112 18.05 -1.39 1.70
C PRO A 112 18.88 -2.58 2.24
N ASN A 113 19.51 -3.33 1.34
CA ASN A 113 20.48 -4.40 1.68
C ASN A 113 19.97 -5.62 2.48
N VAL A 114 18.65 -5.76 2.70
CA VAL A 114 18.04 -6.97 3.32
C VAL A 114 18.01 -8.20 2.40
N GLY A 115 18.46 -8.08 1.15
CA GLY A 115 18.54 -9.19 0.19
C GLY A 115 17.36 -9.34 -0.78
N LYS A 116 16.60 -8.27 -1.04
CA LYS A 116 15.50 -8.25 -2.03
C LYS A 116 15.94 -8.72 -3.42
N SER A 117 17.03 -8.16 -3.95
CA SER A 117 17.55 -8.52 -5.27
C SER A 117 18.03 -9.97 -5.33
N SER A 118 18.66 -10.46 -4.26
CA SER A 118 19.04 -11.87 -4.14
C SER A 118 17.82 -12.78 -4.15
N LEU A 119 16.73 -12.42 -3.45
CA LEU A 119 15.49 -13.20 -3.48
C LEU A 119 14.86 -13.21 -4.87
N VAL A 120 14.76 -12.05 -5.52
CA VAL A 120 14.26 -11.92 -6.90
C VAL A 120 15.08 -12.80 -7.84
N ASN A 121 16.41 -12.79 -7.73
CA ASN A 121 17.28 -13.61 -8.56
C ASN A 121 17.15 -15.10 -8.21
N SER A 122 16.92 -15.47 -6.96
CA SER A 122 16.70 -16.88 -6.59
C SER A 122 15.35 -17.42 -7.07
N LEU A 123 14.34 -16.56 -7.16
CA LEU A 123 13.05 -16.88 -7.79
C LEU A 123 13.17 -16.90 -9.33
N LEU A 124 13.93 -15.96 -9.92
CA LEU A 124 14.00 -15.72 -11.36
C LEU A 124 15.29 -16.23 -12.05
N GLY A 125 16.17 -16.94 -11.36
CA GLY A 125 17.49 -17.33 -11.82
C GLY A 125 17.63 -18.81 -12.21
N GLU A 126 16.54 -19.47 -12.59
CA GLU A 126 16.65 -20.73 -13.32
C GLU A 126 16.70 -20.42 -14.82
N GLU A 127 17.66 -21.00 -15.53
CA GLU A 127 17.83 -20.94 -17.00
C GLU A 127 16.60 -21.42 -17.81
N ARG A 128 15.52 -21.80 -17.12
CA ARG A 128 14.23 -22.22 -17.69
C ARG A 128 13.08 -21.26 -17.37
N ASN A 129 13.35 -20.03 -16.96
CA ASN A 129 12.28 -19.07 -16.71
C ASN A 129 11.78 -18.53 -18.05
N ILE A 130 10.56 -18.90 -18.44
CA ILE A 130 9.83 -18.14 -19.45
C ILE A 130 9.37 -16.84 -18.76
N VAL A 131 10.32 -15.92 -18.55
CA VAL A 131 10.02 -14.54 -18.22
C VAL A 131 9.63 -13.88 -19.53
N THR A 132 8.33 -13.83 -19.80
CA THR A 132 7.83 -13.04 -20.92
C THR A 132 7.50 -11.66 -20.38
N PRO A 133 8.12 -10.59 -20.92
CA PRO A 133 7.53 -9.27 -20.75
C PRO A 133 6.12 -9.35 -21.35
N VAL A 134 5.13 -8.87 -20.60
CA VAL A 134 3.76 -8.80 -21.13
C VAL A 134 3.76 -7.70 -22.19
N ALA A 135 3.53 -8.06 -23.45
CA ALA A 135 3.48 -7.12 -24.56
C ALA A 135 2.35 -6.09 -24.32
N GLY A 136 2.67 -4.79 -24.40
CA GLY A 136 1.73 -3.70 -24.14
C GLY A 136 2.20 -2.73 -23.05
N THR A 137 2.94 -3.21 -22.03
CA THR A 137 3.36 -2.41 -20.86
C THR A 137 4.42 -1.35 -21.24
N THR A 138 4.00 -0.19 -21.74
CA THR A 138 4.92 0.81 -22.33
C THR A 138 5.18 2.01 -21.43
N ARG A 139 5.85 1.77 -20.30
CA ARG A 139 6.69 2.82 -19.71
C ARG A 139 7.88 2.39 -18.86
N ASP A 140 7.97 1.13 -18.44
CA ASP A 140 9.18 0.44 -17.94
C ASP A 140 8.71 -0.82 -17.22
N SER A 141 8.87 -2.02 -17.79
CA SER A 141 8.40 -3.34 -17.29
C SER A 141 8.25 -3.47 -15.75
N ILE A 142 7.14 -2.99 -15.18
CA ILE A 142 6.88 -3.02 -13.73
C ILE A 142 6.60 -4.47 -13.35
N TYR A 143 5.89 -5.21 -14.18
CA TYR A 143 5.48 -6.57 -13.87
C TYR A 143 6.34 -7.61 -14.57
N THR A 144 6.78 -8.62 -13.81
CA THR A 144 7.40 -9.84 -14.34
C THR A 144 6.52 -11.02 -13.99
N ARG A 145 6.03 -11.77 -14.98
CA ARG A 145 5.26 -12.99 -14.73
C ARG A 145 6.18 -14.10 -14.23
N TYR A 146 5.77 -14.75 -13.15
CA TYR A 146 6.31 -16.00 -12.66
C TYR A 146 5.29 -17.10 -12.97
N ASN A 147 5.67 -18.11 -13.75
CA ASN A 147 4.81 -19.26 -14.06
C ASN A 147 5.67 -20.53 -13.99
N LYS A 148 5.78 -21.11 -12.79
CA LYS A 148 6.62 -22.29 -12.51
C LYS A 148 6.16 -23.03 -11.25
N PHE A 149 6.50 -24.31 -11.16
CA PHE A 149 6.17 -25.17 -10.03
C PHE A 149 4.67 -25.12 -9.65
N SER A 150 3.81 -24.98 -10.66
CA SER A 150 2.36 -24.81 -10.50
C SER A 150 1.90 -23.50 -9.82
N HIS A 151 2.79 -22.51 -9.72
CA HIS A 151 2.46 -21.17 -9.23
C HIS A 151 2.49 -20.16 -10.38
N ASP A 152 1.47 -19.32 -10.49
CA ASP A 152 1.34 -18.29 -11.53
C ASP A 152 0.97 -16.94 -10.91
N PHE A 153 1.85 -15.96 -11.01
CA PHE A 153 1.65 -14.64 -10.41
C PHE A 153 2.52 -13.56 -11.07
N MET A 154 2.21 -12.28 -10.81
CA MET A 154 2.97 -11.14 -11.32
C MET A 154 3.86 -10.56 -10.21
N LEU A 155 5.18 -10.58 -10.39
CA LEU A 155 6.09 -9.83 -9.51
C LEU A 155 6.07 -8.35 -9.87
N VAL A 156 5.80 -7.50 -8.89
CA VAL A 156 5.75 -6.04 -9.03
C VAL A 156 7.15 -5.45 -8.84
N ASP A 157 7.50 -4.53 -9.74
CA ASP A 157 8.67 -3.66 -9.70
C ASP A 157 10.03 -4.38 -9.66
N THR A 158 10.15 -5.45 -10.46
CA THR A 158 11.37 -6.28 -10.56
C THR A 158 12.53 -5.60 -11.27
N ALA A 159 12.28 -4.71 -12.23
CA ALA A 159 13.31 -4.10 -13.08
C ALA A 159 14.33 -3.30 -12.28
N GLY A 160 13.89 -2.46 -11.34
CA GLY A 160 14.82 -1.72 -10.49
C GLY A 160 15.24 -2.47 -9.22
N LEU A 161 14.73 -3.67 -8.92
CA LEU A 161 15.38 -4.61 -8.00
C LEU A 161 16.57 -5.31 -8.69
N ARG A 162 16.49 -5.54 -10.01
CA ARG A 162 17.59 -6.06 -10.83
C ARG A 162 18.68 -5.02 -11.11
N ARG A 163 18.32 -3.75 -11.41
CA ARG A 163 19.29 -2.66 -11.63
C ARG A 163 20.17 -2.35 -10.40
N LYS A 164 19.62 -2.51 -9.17
CA LYS A 164 20.35 -2.33 -7.89
C LYS A 164 21.53 -3.26 -7.68
N ALA A 165 21.67 -4.34 -8.46
CA ALA A 165 22.87 -5.19 -8.41
C ALA A 165 24.12 -4.53 -9.04
N LYS A 166 23.95 -3.43 -9.81
CA LYS A 166 25.03 -2.78 -10.56
C LYS A 166 25.24 -1.29 -10.28
N VAL A 167 24.34 -0.62 -9.54
CA VAL A 167 24.42 0.83 -9.30
C VAL A 167 24.13 1.16 -7.84
N SER A 168 25.04 1.87 -7.18
CA SER A 168 24.83 2.51 -5.88
C SER A 168 24.02 3.79 -6.09
N GLU A 169 22.70 3.73 -5.92
CA GLU A 169 21.91 4.96 -5.84
C GLU A 169 21.85 5.45 -4.39
N ASP A 170 22.58 6.53 -4.14
CA ASP A 170 22.74 7.29 -2.89
C ASP A 170 21.46 8.02 -2.43
N ILE A 171 20.26 7.47 -2.62
CA ILE A 171 19.04 8.18 -2.25
C ILE A 171 18.00 7.22 -1.65
N GLU A 172 17.99 7.16 -0.32
CA GLU A 172 16.98 6.46 0.47
C GLU A 172 15.54 6.90 0.11
N PHE A 173 15.35 8.17 -0.28
CA PHE A 173 14.05 8.72 -0.67
C PHE A 173 13.42 8.02 -1.89
N TYR A 174 14.18 7.76 -2.95
CA TYR A 174 13.69 7.01 -4.12
C TYR A 174 13.28 5.59 -3.74
N SER A 175 14.01 4.98 -2.81
CA SER A 175 13.68 3.63 -2.34
C SER A 175 12.35 3.60 -1.57
N VAL A 176 11.97 4.69 -0.90
CA VAL A 176 10.69 4.81 -0.19
C VAL A 176 9.53 5.08 -1.14
N MET A 177 9.63 6.08 -2.03
CA MET A 177 8.58 6.39 -3.02
C MET A 177 8.25 5.20 -3.90
N ARG A 178 9.30 4.49 -4.33
CA ARG A 178 9.15 3.27 -5.11
C ARG A 178 8.53 2.13 -4.31
N ALA A 179 8.87 1.97 -3.04
CA ALA A 179 8.21 1.00 -2.17
C ALA A 179 6.70 1.30 -2.03
N ILE A 180 6.31 2.58 -1.91
CA ILE A 180 4.90 2.98 -1.86
C ILE A 180 4.16 2.55 -3.14
N ARG A 181 4.66 2.96 -4.31
CA ARG A 181 4.06 2.59 -5.61
C ARG A 181 3.98 1.07 -5.79
N THR A 182 5.01 0.34 -5.38
CA THR A 182 5.05 -1.13 -5.45
C THR A 182 4.02 -1.79 -4.53
N ILE A 183 3.81 -1.25 -3.33
CA ILE A 183 2.77 -1.72 -2.40
C ILE A 183 1.38 -1.45 -3.00
N GLU A 184 1.12 -0.22 -3.45
CA GLU A 184 -0.17 0.19 -4.02
C GLU A 184 -0.60 -0.68 -5.19
N ASN A 185 0.36 -1.05 -6.05
CA ASN A 185 0.14 -1.87 -7.25
C ASN A 185 0.21 -3.39 -7.02
N SER A 186 0.37 -3.84 -5.77
CA SER A 186 0.40 -5.26 -5.41
C SER A 186 -0.91 -5.73 -4.76
N ASP A 187 -1.08 -7.04 -4.65
CA ASP A 187 -2.13 -7.70 -3.87
C ASP A 187 -1.56 -8.28 -2.56
N ILE A 188 -0.33 -8.82 -2.62
CA ILE A 188 0.41 -9.38 -1.48
C ILE A 188 1.81 -8.79 -1.45
N CYS A 189 2.28 -8.41 -0.26
CA CYS A 189 3.62 -7.90 0.01
C CYS A 189 4.44 -8.93 0.80
N LEU A 190 5.60 -9.28 0.26
CA LEU A 190 6.66 -10.01 0.94
C LEU A 190 7.58 -8.99 1.61
N LEU A 191 7.42 -8.80 2.92
CA LEU A 191 8.27 -7.90 3.71
C LEU A 191 9.53 -8.63 4.15
N LEU A 192 10.66 -8.30 3.55
CA LEU A 192 11.96 -8.87 3.89
C LEU A 192 12.60 -8.13 5.05
N ILE A 193 13.01 -8.89 6.05
CA ILE A 193 13.76 -8.44 7.23
C ILE A 193 15.10 -9.18 7.25
N ASP A 194 16.17 -8.50 7.65
CA ASP A 194 17.48 -9.11 7.84
C ASP A 194 17.55 -9.81 9.21
N ALA A 195 17.76 -11.12 9.23
CA ALA A 195 17.81 -11.90 10.46
C ALA A 195 18.95 -11.48 11.41
N THR A 196 20.03 -10.92 10.89
CA THR A 196 21.19 -10.48 11.68
C THR A 196 20.96 -9.15 12.39
N ARG A 197 20.03 -8.34 11.87
CA ARG A 197 19.71 -7.00 12.41
C ARG A 197 18.35 -6.96 13.10
N GLY A 198 17.45 -7.90 12.78
CA GLY A 198 16.08 -7.89 13.24
C GLY A 198 15.23 -6.77 12.61
N MET A 199 14.06 -6.55 13.19
CA MET A 199 13.10 -5.55 12.72
C MET A 199 13.44 -4.15 13.24
N GLU A 200 13.54 -3.18 12.33
CA GLU A 200 13.86 -1.77 12.61
C GLU A 200 12.70 -0.82 12.26
N SER A 201 12.85 0.47 12.59
CA SER A 201 11.81 1.50 12.37
C SER A 201 11.34 1.60 10.91
N GLN A 202 12.26 1.49 9.95
CA GLN A 202 11.90 1.55 8.53
C GLN A 202 11.12 0.30 8.08
N ASP A 203 11.32 -0.88 8.70
CA ASP A 203 10.47 -2.06 8.44
C ASP A 203 9.05 -1.83 8.95
N LEU A 204 8.90 -1.21 10.12
CA LEU A 204 7.60 -0.85 10.70
C LEU A 204 6.86 0.19 9.86
N ASN A 205 7.58 1.16 9.28
CA ASN A 205 7.00 2.12 8.35
C ASN A 205 6.46 1.45 7.08
N ILE A 206 7.23 0.52 6.50
CA ILE A 206 6.80 -0.27 5.34
C ILE A 206 5.58 -1.14 5.70
N LEU A 207 5.62 -1.81 6.86
CA LEU A 207 4.48 -2.58 7.37
C LEU A 207 3.22 -1.71 7.50
N SER A 208 3.34 -0.51 8.08
CA SER A 208 2.22 0.43 8.19
C SER A 208 1.61 0.77 6.83
N LEU A 209 2.46 0.98 5.81
CA LEU A 209 2.01 1.24 4.44
C LEU A 209 1.27 0.04 3.83
N ILE A 210 1.78 -1.18 4.03
CA ILE A 210 1.13 -2.43 3.58
C ILE A 210 -0.28 -2.55 4.20
N LEU A 211 -0.39 -2.34 5.51
CA LEU A 211 -1.65 -2.47 6.24
C LEU A 211 -2.66 -1.38 5.86
N LYS A 212 -2.22 -0.12 5.73
CA LYS A 212 -3.07 1.00 5.26
C LYS A 212 -3.64 0.73 3.86
N ASN A 213 -2.84 0.10 3.00
CA ASN A 213 -3.24 -0.30 1.65
C ASN A 213 -4.01 -1.63 1.59
N ASN A 214 -4.29 -2.26 2.73
CA ASN A 214 -5.06 -3.50 2.85
C ASN A 214 -4.49 -4.66 2.02
N LYS A 215 -3.16 -4.74 1.91
CA LYS A 215 -2.46 -5.78 1.15
C LYS A 215 -2.22 -7.02 2.01
N GLY A 216 -2.16 -8.18 1.38
CA GLY A 216 -1.69 -9.39 2.05
C GLY A 216 -0.25 -9.22 2.52
N LEU A 217 0.13 -9.85 3.63
CA LEU A 217 1.45 -9.73 4.24
C LEU A 217 2.03 -11.11 4.51
N ILE A 218 3.27 -11.29 4.07
CA ILE A 218 4.16 -12.39 4.47
C ILE A 218 5.47 -11.76 4.91
N ILE A 219 5.94 -12.08 6.12
CA ILE A 219 7.25 -11.63 6.59
C ILE A 219 8.30 -12.69 6.26
N LEU A 220 9.36 -12.29 5.56
CA LEU A 220 10.49 -13.13 5.21
C LEU A 220 11.71 -12.69 6.00
N VAL A 221 12.14 -13.51 6.95
CA VAL A 221 13.37 -13.32 7.72
C VAL A 221 14.52 -13.93 6.93
N ASN A 222 15.22 -13.08 6.18
CA ASN A 222 16.29 -13.46 5.24
C ASN A 222 17.67 -13.47 5.90
N LYS A 223 18.67 -14.07 5.23
CA LYS A 223 20.03 -14.30 5.76
C LYS A 223 20.05 -15.23 6.97
N TRP A 224 19.10 -16.16 7.04
CA TRP A 224 18.98 -17.13 8.12
C TRP A 224 20.18 -18.10 8.23
N ASP A 225 20.98 -18.17 7.17
CA ASP A 225 22.25 -18.89 7.14
C ASP A 225 23.35 -18.22 7.97
N LEU A 226 23.29 -16.89 8.15
CA LEU A 226 24.29 -16.13 8.91
C LEU A 226 24.02 -16.06 10.42
N VAL A 227 22.85 -16.52 10.86
CA VAL A 227 22.47 -16.49 12.28
C VAL A 227 23.01 -17.74 12.95
N GLU A 228 23.79 -17.55 14.02
CA GLU A 228 24.17 -18.64 14.94
C GLU A 228 22.93 -19.18 15.64
N LYS A 229 22.78 -20.50 15.62
CA LYS A 229 21.55 -21.17 16.05
C LYS A 229 21.78 -21.82 17.39
N GLU A 230 21.01 -21.36 18.37
CA GLU A 230 20.85 -22.00 19.66
C GLU A 230 19.44 -22.61 19.76
N THR A 231 19.15 -23.24 20.89
CA THR A 231 17.82 -23.76 21.18
C THR A 231 16.80 -22.62 21.15
N ASN A 232 15.73 -22.77 20.36
CA ASN A 232 14.61 -21.81 20.21
C ASN A 232 14.91 -20.46 19.53
N THR A 233 16.06 -20.23 18.89
CA THR A 233 16.38 -18.94 18.21
C THR A 233 15.27 -18.45 17.28
N ALA A 234 14.69 -19.33 16.46
CA ALA A 234 13.58 -18.98 15.56
C ALA A 234 12.33 -18.49 16.30
N LYS A 235 11.97 -19.16 17.41
CA LYS A 235 10.80 -18.78 18.22
C LYS A 235 11.00 -17.44 18.91
N LEU A 236 12.23 -17.15 19.36
CA LEU A 236 12.57 -15.88 19.99
C LEU A 236 12.44 -14.71 18.99
N ILE A 237 12.99 -14.87 17.79
CA ILE A 237 12.89 -13.86 16.73
C ILE A 237 11.44 -13.68 16.27
N GLU A 238 10.69 -14.77 16.12
CA GLU A 238 9.26 -14.69 15.82
C GLU A 238 8.49 -13.91 16.89
N LYS A 239 8.76 -14.17 18.18
CA LYS A 239 8.14 -13.45 19.29
C LYS A 239 8.50 -11.96 19.29
N ASP A 240 9.76 -11.62 19.02
CA ASP A 240 10.21 -10.22 18.90
C ASP A 240 9.54 -9.48 17.73
N ILE A 241 9.43 -10.14 16.57
CA ILE A 241 8.73 -9.57 15.41
C ILE A 241 7.25 -9.35 15.76
N ARG A 242 6.57 -10.33 16.35
CA ARG A 242 5.15 -10.21 16.72
C ARG A 242 4.92 -9.15 17.80
N SER A 243 5.85 -8.93 18.72
CA SER A 243 5.72 -7.89 19.74
C SER A 243 5.84 -6.49 19.14
N LYS A 244 6.78 -6.28 18.20
CA LYS A 244 7.03 -4.99 17.53
C LYS A 244 5.95 -4.59 16.52
N THR A 245 5.25 -5.56 15.96
CA THR A 245 4.20 -5.36 14.94
C THR A 245 2.78 -5.30 15.50
N ALA A 246 2.62 -5.53 16.81
CA ALA A 246 1.35 -5.38 17.49
C ALA A 246 0.71 -4.01 17.18
N PRO A 247 -0.62 -3.95 16.97
CA PRO A 247 -1.59 -5.00 17.27
C PRO A 247 -1.82 -6.02 16.14
N PHE A 248 -1.30 -5.80 14.94
CA PHE A 248 -1.50 -6.74 13.83
C PHE A 248 -0.43 -7.82 13.88
N THR A 249 -0.80 -9.03 14.27
CA THR A 249 0.15 -10.15 14.42
C THR A 249 -0.25 -11.39 13.63
N ASP A 250 -1.35 -11.36 12.87
CA ASP A 250 -1.83 -12.51 12.10
C ASP A 250 -1.27 -12.53 10.69
N TYR A 251 -0.02 -12.95 10.59
CA TYR A 251 0.67 -13.15 9.32
C TYR A 251 1.70 -14.29 9.41
N PRO A 252 2.00 -14.96 8.27
CA PRO A 252 3.06 -15.95 8.18
C PRO A 252 4.45 -15.30 8.31
N ILE A 253 5.35 -15.98 9.04
CA ILE A 253 6.78 -15.65 9.11
C ILE A 253 7.56 -16.83 8.55
N LEU A 254 8.41 -16.60 7.56
CA LEU A 254 9.30 -17.62 6.99
C LEU A 254 10.77 -17.21 7.19
N PHE A 255 11.56 -18.14 7.72
CA PHE A 255 13.01 -18.00 7.82
C PHE A 255 13.67 -18.60 6.58
N ILE A 256 14.36 -17.78 5.79
CA ILE A 256 14.90 -18.13 4.48
C ILE A 256 16.35 -17.69 4.32
N SER A 257 17.03 -18.29 3.34
CA SER A 257 18.30 -17.76 2.82
C SER A 257 18.17 -17.61 1.32
N ALA A 258 18.07 -16.36 0.85
CA ALA A 258 17.99 -16.07 -0.57
C ALA A 258 19.24 -16.54 -1.33
N THR A 259 20.43 -16.32 -0.76
CA THR A 259 21.73 -16.69 -1.34
C THR A 259 21.90 -18.21 -1.45
N ASN A 260 21.57 -18.95 -0.39
CA ASN A 260 21.71 -20.40 -0.36
C ASN A 260 20.47 -21.14 -0.88
N LYS A 261 19.49 -20.40 -1.43
CA LYS A 261 18.18 -20.91 -1.91
C LYS A 261 17.44 -21.76 -0.87
N GLN A 262 17.65 -21.48 0.41
CA GLN A 262 17.03 -22.24 1.50
C GLN A 262 15.56 -21.82 1.67
N ARG A 263 14.65 -22.80 1.61
CA ARG A 263 13.20 -22.65 1.85
C ARG A 263 12.48 -21.66 0.91
N ILE A 264 13.01 -21.43 -0.30
CA ILE A 264 12.38 -20.57 -1.30
C ILE A 264 11.04 -21.14 -1.79
N HIS A 265 10.91 -22.46 -1.94
CA HIS A 265 9.65 -23.13 -2.31
C HIS A 265 8.51 -22.82 -1.33
N LYS A 266 8.81 -22.75 -0.02
CA LYS A 266 7.82 -22.42 1.02
C LYS A 266 7.22 -21.02 0.85
N ILE A 267 7.96 -20.10 0.22
CA ILE A 267 7.46 -18.77 -0.09
C ILE A 267 6.31 -18.88 -1.09
N LEU A 268 6.48 -19.71 -2.13
CA LEU A 268 5.48 -19.92 -3.18
C LEU A 268 4.19 -20.54 -2.60
N GLU A 269 4.31 -21.61 -1.81
CA GLU A 269 3.19 -22.24 -1.10
C GLU A 269 2.45 -21.24 -0.19
N THR A 270 3.21 -20.36 0.50
CA THR A 270 2.62 -19.38 1.40
C THR A 270 1.93 -18.24 0.65
N ILE A 271 2.43 -17.84 -0.52
CA ILE A 271 1.77 -16.86 -1.41
C ILE A 271 0.40 -17.38 -1.81
N ASP A 272 0.30 -18.63 -2.28
CA ASP A 272 -0.95 -19.23 -2.70
C ASP A 272 -1.96 -19.26 -1.55
N ARG A 273 -1.55 -19.74 -0.37
CA ARG A 273 -2.42 -19.79 0.81
C ARG A 273 -2.93 -18.41 1.21
N VAL A 274 -2.06 -17.39 1.20
CA VAL A 274 -2.48 -16.01 1.53
C VAL A 274 -3.41 -15.45 0.44
N ASN A 275 -3.19 -15.80 -0.83
CA ASN A 275 -4.08 -15.40 -1.93
C ASN A 275 -5.45 -16.07 -1.82
N GLU A 276 -5.51 -17.37 -1.49
CA GLU A 276 -6.76 -18.09 -1.22
C GLU A 276 -7.52 -17.46 -0.05
N ASN A 277 -6.83 -17.19 1.06
CA ASN A 277 -7.42 -16.53 2.23
C ASN A 277 -7.96 -15.14 1.89
N ARG A 278 -7.29 -14.42 0.99
CA ARG A 278 -7.71 -13.10 0.51
C ARG A 278 -8.99 -13.21 -0.33
N GLN A 279 -9.08 -14.20 -1.21
CA GLN A 279 -10.22 -14.40 -2.10
C GLN A 279 -11.37 -15.19 -1.47
N ARG A 280 -11.22 -15.69 -0.24
CA ARG A 280 -12.21 -16.51 0.47
C ARG A 280 -13.57 -15.82 0.53
N LYS A 281 -14.59 -16.48 -0.05
CA LYS A 281 -15.99 -16.04 0.00
C LYS A 281 -16.75 -16.87 1.02
N ILE A 282 -17.52 -16.21 1.86
CA ILE A 282 -18.39 -16.84 2.87
C ILE A 282 -19.82 -16.44 2.53
N SER A 283 -20.72 -17.41 2.53
CA SER A 283 -22.12 -17.14 2.20
C SER A 283 -22.76 -16.22 3.24
N THR A 284 -23.68 -15.37 2.78
CA THR A 284 -24.45 -14.51 3.68
C THR A 284 -25.19 -15.32 4.75
N SER A 285 -25.78 -16.48 4.40
CA SER A 285 -26.52 -17.31 5.36
C SER A 285 -25.61 -17.77 6.50
N GLU A 286 -24.47 -18.36 6.13
CA GLU A 286 -23.48 -18.87 7.09
C GLU A 286 -22.94 -17.75 8.00
N LEU A 287 -22.65 -16.56 7.44
CA LEU A 287 -22.23 -15.40 8.22
C LEU A 287 -23.29 -14.98 9.23
N ASN A 288 -24.57 -14.97 8.84
CA ASN A 288 -25.65 -14.57 9.74
C ASN A 288 -25.90 -15.62 10.84
N GLU A 289 -25.94 -16.91 10.50
CA GLU A 289 -26.08 -18.00 11.49
C GLU A 289 -24.95 -17.98 12.51
N THR A 290 -23.73 -17.72 12.05
CA THR A 290 -22.55 -17.70 12.89
C THR A 290 -22.42 -16.41 13.70
N LEU A 291 -22.31 -15.28 13.02
CA LEU A 291 -21.89 -14.02 13.63
C LEU A 291 -23.02 -13.39 14.43
N LEU A 292 -24.28 -13.57 14.03
CA LEU A 292 -25.40 -13.10 14.85
C LEU A 292 -25.52 -13.92 16.14
N THR A 293 -25.10 -15.18 16.15
CA THR A 293 -25.01 -15.97 17.39
C THR A 293 -23.92 -15.42 18.31
N LEU A 294 -22.72 -15.19 17.77
CA LEU A 294 -21.62 -14.57 18.53
C LEU A 294 -21.97 -13.18 19.10
N VAL A 295 -22.67 -12.36 18.31
CA VAL A 295 -23.15 -11.03 18.74
C VAL A 295 -24.23 -11.14 19.82
N ARG A 296 -25.09 -12.18 19.78
CA ARG A 296 -26.09 -12.41 20.83
C ARG A 296 -25.42 -12.80 22.15
N ASP A 297 -24.41 -13.66 22.09
CA ASP A 297 -23.68 -14.12 23.28
C ASP A 297 -22.84 -13.01 23.90
N ASN A 298 -22.26 -12.14 23.07
CA ASN A 298 -21.50 -10.97 23.52
C ASN A 298 -21.94 -9.70 22.75
N PRO A 299 -23.00 -9.02 23.21
CA PRO A 299 -23.54 -7.85 22.53
C PRO A 299 -22.62 -6.62 22.64
N PRO A 300 -22.70 -5.66 21.69
CA PRO A 300 -21.95 -4.42 21.81
C PRO A 300 -22.37 -3.66 23.09
N PRO A 301 -21.43 -3.04 23.80
CA PRO A 301 -21.72 -2.33 25.04
C PRO A 301 -22.70 -1.18 24.81
N SER A 302 -23.65 -1.00 25.72
CA SER A 302 -24.61 0.11 25.66
C SER A 302 -23.88 1.44 25.86
N THR A 303 -24.20 2.43 25.02
CA THR A 303 -23.66 3.79 25.13
C THR A 303 -24.80 4.77 25.35
N LYS A 304 -24.75 5.55 26.44
CA LYS A 304 -25.80 6.51 26.82
C LYS A 304 -27.20 5.87 26.91
N GLY A 305 -27.28 4.66 27.50
CA GLY A 305 -28.54 3.91 27.64
C GLY A 305 -29.11 3.34 26.32
N LYS A 306 -28.41 3.50 25.19
CA LYS A 306 -28.84 2.98 23.90
C LYS A 306 -28.09 1.69 23.54
N TYR A 307 -28.85 0.69 23.10
CA TYR A 307 -28.34 -0.61 22.69
C TYR A 307 -28.14 -0.69 21.18
N VAL A 308 -26.97 -1.17 20.76
CA VAL A 308 -26.70 -1.48 19.36
C VAL A 308 -27.25 -2.86 19.03
N LYS A 309 -28.23 -2.91 18.11
CA LYS A 309 -28.79 -4.13 17.57
C LYS A 309 -28.26 -4.36 16.17
N ILE A 310 -27.45 -5.39 16.00
CA ILE A 310 -26.97 -5.87 14.70
C ILE A 310 -28.03 -6.81 14.13
N LYS A 311 -28.55 -6.49 12.95
CA LYS A 311 -29.65 -7.23 12.32
C LYS A 311 -29.19 -8.21 11.26
N TYR A 312 -28.09 -7.89 10.59
CA TYR A 312 -27.66 -8.59 9.39
C TYR A 312 -26.18 -8.35 9.12
N VAL A 313 -25.49 -9.34 8.57
CA VAL A 313 -24.08 -9.27 8.16
C VAL A 313 -23.94 -9.79 6.73
N THR A 314 -23.05 -9.17 5.95
CA THR A 314 -22.68 -9.64 4.61
C THR A 314 -21.20 -9.39 4.33
N GLN A 315 -20.62 -10.19 3.44
CA GLN A 315 -19.28 -9.94 2.89
C GLN A 315 -19.40 -9.06 1.64
N LEU A 316 -18.60 -7.99 1.58
CA LEU A 316 -18.54 -7.10 0.43
C LEU A 316 -17.75 -7.76 -0.71
N PRO A 317 -18.13 -7.55 -1.98
CA PRO A 317 -17.48 -8.16 -3.15
C PRO A 317 -16.17 -7.43 -3.51
N VAL A 318 -15.22 -7.42 -2.58
CA VAL A 318 -13.89 -6.83 -2.75
C VAL A 318 -12.83 -7.87 -2.45
N TYR A 319 -11.65 -7.72 -3.07
CA TYR A 319 -10.59 -8.72 -2.93
C TYR A 319 -10.02 -8.86 -1.53
N THR A 320 -10.13 -7.85 -0.65
CA THR A 320 -9.71 -8.00 0.75
C THR A 320 -10.94 -8.36 1.60
N PRO A 321 -10.91 -9.42 2.43
CA PRO A 321 -12.03 -9.84 3.26
C PRO A 321 -12.64 -8.67 4.04
N SER A 322 -13.85 -8.27 3.62
CA SER A 322 -14.51 -7.07 4.10
C SER A 322 -15.95 -7.40 4.47
N PHE A 323 -16.34 -7.10 5.71
CA PHE A 323 -17.64 -7.47 6.26
C PHE A 323 -18.42 -6.23 6.66
N ALA A 324 -19.67 -6.15 6.22
CA ALA A 324 -20.60 -5.08 6.58
C ALA A 324 -21.66 -5.61 7.56
N PHE A 325 -21.64 -5.07 8.76
CA PHE A 325 -22.60 -5.31 9.83
C PHE A 325 -23.64 -4.20 9.84
N PHE A 326 -24.90 -4.54 9.61
CA PHE A 326 -26.00 -3.59 9.56
C PHE A 326 -26.69 -3.51 10.92
N CYS A 327 -26.70 -2.31 11.50
CA CYS A 327 -27.21 -2.07 12.85
C CYS A 327 -28.00 -0.76 12.95
N ASN A 328 -28.71 -0.57 14.07
CA ASN A 328 -29.49 0.65 14.33
C ASN A 328 -28.62 1.89 14.65
N LEU A 329 -27.48 1.70 15.31
CA LEU A 329 -26.65 2.76 15.88
C LEU A 329 -25.15 2.48 15.66
N PRO A 330 -24.66 2.50 14.41
CA PRO A 330 -23.26 2.20 14.09
C PRO A 330 -22.26 3.13 14.78
N GLN A 331 -22.64 4.39 15.03
CA GLN A 331 -21.80 5.39 15.69
C GLN A 331 -21.45 5.04 17.14
N TYR A 332 -22.16 4.10 17.77
CA TYR A 332 -21.86 3.64 19.13
C TYR A 332 -21.01 2.37 19.17
N VAL A 333 -20.63 1.81 18.02
CA VAL A 333 -19.72 0.67 17.96
C VAL A 333 -18.27 1.15 18.01
N LYS A 334 -17.64 0.96 19.17
CA LYS A 334 -16.24 1.34 19.41
C LYS A 334 -15.26 0.28 18.91
N ASP A 335 -14.01 0.69 18.69
CA ASP A 335 -12.95 -0.18 18.15
C ASP A 335 -12.67 -1.46 18.96
N PRO A 336 -12.76 -1.49 20.31
CA PRO A 336 -12.61 -2.75 21.06
C PRO A 336 -13.59 -3.84 20.61
N TYR A 337 -14.84 -3.46 20.32
CA TYR A 337 -15.84 -4.41 19.82
C TYR A 337 -15.55 -4.83 18.38
N LYS A 338 -15.06 -3.92 17.53
CA LYS A 338 -14.62 -4.28 16.17
C LYS A 338 -13.50 -5.33 16.21
N ARG A 339 -12.51 -5.15 17.10
CA ARG A 339 -11.41 -6.11 17.30
C ARG A 339 -11.91 -7.46 17.83
N TYR A 340 -12.88 -7.45 18.74
CA TYR A 340 -13.53 -8.69 19.20
C TYR A 340 -14.14 -9.47 18.03
N ILE A 341 -14.92 -8.80 17.17
CA ILE A 341 -15.52 -9.43 15.99
C ILE A 341 -14.45 -9.90 15.00
N GLU A 342 -13.39 -9.11 14.78
CA GLU A 342 -12.27 -9.51 13.93
C GLU A 342 -11.60 -10.80 14.43
N ASN A 343 -11.32 -10.87 15.74
CA ASN A 343 -10.70 -12.04 16.34
C ASN A 343 -11.60 -13.28 16.18
N ARG A 344 -12.91 -13.15 16.40
CA ARG A 344 -13.86 -14.26 16.19
C ARG A 344 -13.94 -14.70 14.74
N LEU A 345 -13.86 -13.76 13.80
CA LEU A 345 -13.77 -14.08 12.38
C LEU A 345 -12.50 -14.88 12.07
N ARG A 346 -11.35 -14.46 12.59
CA ARG A 346 -10.05 -15.15 12.40
C ARG A 346 -9.97 -16.52 13.09
N GLU A 347 -10.66 -16.69 14.21
CA GLU A 347 -10.76 -17.99 14.89
C GLU A 347 -11.56 -19.00 14.07
N LYS A 348 -12.64 -18.55 13.41
CA LYS A 348 -13.51 -19.43 12.64
C LYS A 348 -13.04 -19.64 11.21
N TYR A 349 -12.46 -18.61 10.60
CA TYR A 349 -12.05 -18.59 9.22
C TYR A 349 -10.57 -18.25 9.14
N ASP A 350 -9.81 -19.04 8.38
CA ASP A 350 -8.42 -18.72 8.12
C ASP A 350 -8.31 -17.49 7.22
N PHE A 351 -7.92 -16.37 7.83
CA PHE A 351 -7.56 -15.11 7.19
C PHE A 351 -6.11 -14.74 7.45
N SER A 352 -5.26 -15.72 7.78
CA SER A 352 -3.88 -15.45 8.12
C SER A 352 -3.14 -14.83 6.95
N GLY A 353 -2.38 -13.76 7.24
CA GLY A 353 -1.66 -12.98 6.25
C GLY A 353 -2.53 -11.95 5.51
N VAL A 354 -3.82 -11.80 5.87
CA VAL A 354 -4.71 -10.85 5.20
C VAL A 354 -5.38 -9.91 6.21
N PRO A 355 -5.35 -8.58 5.97
CA PRO A 355 -6.14 -7.64 6.75
C PRO A 355 -7.64 -7.92 6.59
N VAL A 356 -8.40 -7.91 7.70
CA VAL A 356 -9.86 -8.06 7.69
C VAL A 356 -10.48 -6.70 7.95
N ARG A 357 -11.42 -6.27 7.09
CA ARG A 357 -12.10 -4.98 7.22
C ARG A 357 -13.50 -5.18 7.77
N ILE A 358 -13.85 -4.45 8.81
CA ILE A 358 -15.18 -4.52 9.43
C ILE A 358 -15.82 -3.14 9.38
N PHE A 359 -17.01 -3.08 8.80
CA PHE A 359 -17.81 -1.87 8.69
C PHE A 359 -19.12 -2.04 9.46
N PHE A 360 -19.48 -1.04 10.24
CA PHE A 360 -20.82 -0.95 10.83
C PHE A 360 -21.61 0.12 10.09
N ARG A 361 -22.73 -0.27 9.48
CA ARG A 361 -23.59 0.62 8.70
C ARG A 361 -24.97 0.72 9.32
N LYS A 362 -25.58 1.90 9.17
CA LYS A 362 -26.96 2.10 9.60
C LYS A 362 -27.88 1.39 8.62
N LYS A 363 -28.78 0.55 9.12
CA LYS A 363 -29.87 0.00 8.32
C LYS A 363 -31.04 0.97 8.28
#